data_AF-A0A1Y5PPR7-F1
#
_entry.id   AF-A0A1Y5PPR7-F1
#
_cell.length_a   1.000
_cell.length_b   1.000
_cell.length_c   1.000
_cell.angle_alpha   90.00
_cell.angle_beta   90.00
_cell.angle_gamma   90.00
#
_symmetry.space_group_name_H-M   'P 1'
#
loop_
_entity.id
_entity.type
_entity.pdbx_description
1 polymer ?
#
loop_
_entity_poly.entity_id
_entity_poly.type
_entity_poly.pdbx_seq_one_letter_code
_entity_poly.pdbx_strand_id
1 'polypeptide(L)'
;MFMAALRPTAKGWVEPGPPPRCPQGHPLRGPHRVLVGTQQCAACSRRGEGPHRTYTCRACGATAYDPPERPDCTFTALDGRPLNKARNKPAESKTRS
;
A
#
# COMPACT_ATOMS: atom_id res chain seq x y z
N MET A 1 12.61 4.93 -11.33
CA MET A 1 12.62 5.49 -9.96
C MET A 1 11.19 5.76 -9.56
N PHE A 2 10.61 4.96 -8.66
CA PHE A 2 9.28 5.19 -8.10
C PHE A 2 9.42 5.32 -6.58
N MET A 3 9.94 6.46 -6.12
CA MET A 3 9.36 7.00 -4.90
C MET A 3 7.91 7.35 -5.23
N ALA A 4 7.00 7.42 -4.25
CA ALA A 4 5.75 8.15 -4.44
C ALA A 4 6.13 9.61 -4.75
N ALA A 5 6.45 9.87 -6.01
CA ALA A 5 6.99 11.13 -6.45
C ALA A 5 5.84 12.10 -6.31
N LEU A 6 6.08 13.13 -5.49
CA LEU A 6 5.14 14.22 -5.40
C LEU A 6 4.83 14.69 -6.82
N ARG A 7 3.55 14.83 -7.13
CA ARG A 7 3.11 15.33 -8.43
C ARG A 7 3.07 16.85 -8.36
N PRO A 8 3.72 17.55 -9.30
CA PRO A 8 3.62 19.00 -9.35
C PRO A 8 2.19 19.37 -9.77
N THR A 9 1.66 20.40 -9.11
CA THR A 9 0.38 21.03 -9.43
C THR A 9 0.58 22.54 -9.45
N ALA A 10 -0.37 23.28 -9.99
CA ALA A 10 -0.34 24.75 -9.94
C ALA A 10 -0.25 25.34 -8.52
N LYS A 11 -0.64 24.55 -7.50
CA LYS A 11 -0.63 24.94 -6.08
C LYS A 11 0.52 24.33 -5.27
N GLY A 12 1.50 23.72 -5.95
CA GLY A 12 2.63 23.04 -5.32
C GLY A 12 2.58 21.54 -5.49
N TRP A 13 3.21 20.82 -4.56
CA TRP A 13 3.46 19.39 -4.67
C TRP A 13 2.42 18.58 -3.90
N VAL A 14 1.84 17.56 -4.55
CA VAL A 14 0.83 16.70 -3.92
C VAL A 14 1.28 15.24 -3.90
N GLU A 15 1.00 14.54 -2.81
CA GLU A 15 1.15 13.09 -2.77
C GLU A 15 0.13 12.44 -3.74
N PRO A 16 0.56 11.47 -4.57
CA PRO A 16 -0.37 10.68 -5.38
C PRO A 16 -1.44 10.02 -4.49
N GLY A 17 -2.70 10.20 -4.87
CA GLY A 17 -3.81 9.49 -4.23
C GLY A 17 -3.79 7.98 -4.50
N PRO A 18 -4.65 7.21 -3.83
CA PRO A 18 -4.79 5.78 -4.07
C PRO A 18 -5.13 5.48 -5.55
N PRO A 19 -4.77 4.28 -6.04
CA PRO A 19 -5.28 3.82 -7.33
C PRO A 19 -6.81 3.83 -7.33
N PRO A 20 -7.47 3.98 -8.49
CA PRO A 20 -8.93 4.09 -8.55
C PRO A 20 -9.65 2.84 -8.03
N ARG A 21 -9.01 1.67 -8.14
CA ARG A 21 -9.55 0.37 -7.73
C ARG A 21 -8.51 -0.45 -6.97
N CYS A 22 -8.98 -1.34 -6.10
CA CYS A 22 -8.14 -2.34 -5.45
C CYS A 22 -7.82 -3.49 -6.42
N PRO A 23 -6.91 -4.42 -6.07
CA PRO A 23 -6.58 -5.57 -6.91
C PRO A 23 -7.78 -6.44 -7.33
N GLN A 24 -8.85 -6.47 -6.54
CA GLN A 24 -10.11 -7.18 -6.80
C GLN A 24 -11.17 -6.32 -7.51
N GLY A 25 -10.84 -5.08 -7.89
CA GLY A 25 -11.72 -4.21 -8.66
C GLY A 25 -12.67 -3.31 -7.84
N HIS A 26 -12.69 -3.38 -6.51
CA HIS A 26 -13.50 -2.48 -5.68
C HIS A 26 -13.01 -1.02 -5.81
N PRO A 27 -13.91 -0.02 -5.87
CA PRO A 27 -13.52 1.38 -5.90
C PRO A 27 -12.84 1.80 -4.60
N LEU A 28 -11.68 2.45 -4.72
CA LEU A 28 -10.93 3.00 -3.57
C LEU A 28 -11.09 4.52 -3.40
N ARG A 29 -11.66 5.21 -4.39
CA ARG A 29 -11.96 6.64 -4.31
C ARG A 29 -13.21 6.86 -3.45
N GLY A 30 -13.18 7.91 -2.64
CA GLY A 30 -14.29 8.34 -1.80
C GLY A 30 -14.07 8.11 -0.31
N PRO A 31 -14.93 8.71 0.54
CA PRO A 31 -14.79 8.67 1.98
C PRO A 31 -14.87 7.23 2.50
N HIS A 32 -13.98 6.90 3.43
CA HIS A 32 -13.95 5.61 4.14
C HIS A 32 -13.81 4.35 3.26
N ARG A 33 -13.36 4.45 2.00
CA ARG A 33 -13.17 3.28 1.12
C ARG A 33 -11.80 2.62 1.25
N VAL A 34 -10.79 3.39 1.61
CA VAL A 34 -9.40 2.97 1.70
C VAL A 34 -8.82 3.32 3.06
N LEU A 35 -8.04 2.42 3.63
CA LEU A 35 -7.12 2.71 4.71
C LEU A 35 -5.75 2.97 4.09
N VAL A 36 -5.25 4.20 4.26
CA VAL A 36 -3.91 4.58 3.79
C VAL A 36 -2.91 4.35 4.92
N GLY A 37 -1.84 3.63 4.64
CA GLY A 37 -0.79 3.34 5.61
C GLY A 37 0.61 3.49 5.02
N THR A 38 1.60 3.19 5.86
CA THR A 38 3.01 3.14 5.48
C THR A 38 3.59 1.82 5.97
N GLN A 39 4.25 1.10 5.07
CA GLN A 39 4.89 -0.17 5.33
C GLN A 39 6.40 -0.04 5.15
N GLN A 40 7.15 -0.20 6.26
CA GLN A 40 8.60 -0.20 6.24
C GLN A 40 9.13 -1.41 5.46
N CYS A 41 10.13 -1.17 4.62
CA CYS A 41 10.78 -2.20 3.82
C CYS A 41 12.29 -1.99 3.79
N ALA A 42 13.03 -2.88 4.45
CA ALA A 42 14.49 -2.78 4.54
C ALA A 42 15.18 -2.89 3.16
N ALA A 43 14.59 -3.64 2.22
CA ALA A 43 15.11 -3.76 0.87
C ALA A 43 14.98 -2.44 0.09
N CYS A 44 13.81 -1.77 0.17
CA CYS A 44 13.61 -0.46 -0.47
C CYS A 44 14.48 0.64 0.15
N SER A 45 14.65 0.62 1.47
CA SER A 45 15.60 1.54 2.14
C SER A 45 17.03 1.37 1.63
N ARG A 46 17.51 0.12 1.46
CA ARG A 46 18.85 -0.16 0.90
C ARG A 46 19.03 0.31 -0.55
N ARG A 47 17.94 0.46 -1.30
CA ARG A 47 17.95 1.02 -2.68
C ARG A 47 17.72 2.52 -2.74
N GLY A 48 17.49 3.18 -1.60
CA GLY A 48 17.16 4.59 -1.55
C GLY A 48 15.74 4.92 -2.05
N GLU A 49 14.80 3.98 -2.00
CA GLU A 49 13.41 4.15 -2.51
C GLU A 49 12.36 4.49 -1.44
N GLY A 50 12.75 4.53 -0.16
CA GLY A 50 11.84 4.83 0.96
C GLY A 50 10.89 3.68 1.34
N PRO A 51 9.98 3.90 2.31
CA PRO A 51 8.96 2.91 2.67
C PRO A 51 7.84 2.84 1.61
N HIS A 52 7.09 1.74 1.59
CA HIS A 52 5.91 1.65 0.73
C HIS A 52 4.73 2.38 1.36
N ARG A 53 3.99 3.15 0.58
CA ARG A 53 2.63 3.56 0.90
C ARG A 53 1.69 2.38 0.64
N THR A 54 0.75 2.15 1.55
CA THR A 54 -0.23 1.07 1.43
C THR A 54 -1.63 1.62 1.29
N TYR A 55 -2.41 1.01 0.40
CA TYR A 55 -3.80 1.35 0.14
C TYR A 55 -4.65 0.11 0.34
N THR A 56 -5.16 -0.07 1.56
CA THR A 56 -5.96 -1.25 1.93
C THR A 56 -7.44 -1.00 1.69
N CYS A 57 -8.06 -1.80 0.84
CA CYS A 57 -9.48 -1.76 0.57
C CYS A 57 -10.27 -2.14 1.82
N ARG A 58 -11.17 -1.26 2.30
CA ARG A 58 -12.01 -1.59 3.46
C ARG A 58 -13.09 -2.63 3.17
N ALA A 59 -13.41 -2.88 1.89
CA ALA A 59 -14.42 -3.86 1.50
C ALA A 59 -13.89 -5.30 1.51
N CYS A 60 -12.64 -5.53 1.09
CA CYS A 60 -12.08 -6.88 0.94
C CYS A 60 -10.73 -7.12 1.64
N GLY A 61 -10.16 -6.10 2.27
CA GLY A 61 -8.89 -6.18 2.98
C GLY A 61 -7.65 -6.22 2.09
N ALA A 62 -7.80 -6.15 0.77
CA ALA A 62 -6.67 -6.20 -0.14
C ALA A 62 -5.86 -4.92 -0.16
N THR A 63 -4.54 -5.06 -0.23
CA THR A 63 -3.60 -3.95 -0.15
C THR A 63 -2.86 -3.77 -1.46
N ALA A 64 -2.89 -2.55 -2.00
CA ALA A 64 -1.96 -2.12 -3.04
C ALA A 64 -0.78 -1.37 -2.40
N TYR A 65 0.41 -1.48 -3.00
CA TYR A 65 1.64 -0.85 -2.53
C TYR A 65 2.15 0.17 -3.55
N ASP A 66 2.65 1.31 -3.06
CA ASP A 66 3.38 2.28 -3.87
C ASP A 66 4.71 2.65 -3.20
N PRO A 67 5.88 2.33 -3.80
CA PRO A 67 6.04 1.57 -5.04
C PRO A 67 5.47 0.14 -4.96
N PRO A 68 5.21 -0.52 -6.10
CA PRO A 68 4.77 -1.91 -6.12
C PRO A 68 5.72 -2.84 -5.34
N GLU A 69 5.17 -3.88 -4.72
CA GLU A 69 5.99 -4.89 -4.06
C GLU A 69 6.85 -5.65 -5.07
N ARG A 70 8.05 -6.03 -4.65
CA ARG A 70 8.99 -6.85 -5.42
C ARG A 70 9.31 -8.13 -4.65
N PRO A 71 9.77 -9.20 -5.33
CA PRO A 71 10.10 -10.47 -4.67
C PRO A 71 11.09 -10.33 -3.51
N ASP A 72 12.01 -9.39 -3.61
CA ASP A 72 13.06 -9.10 -2.63
C ASP A 72 12.63 -8.13 -1.52
N CYS A 73 11.39 -7.64 -1.52
CA CYS A 73 10.87 -6.79 -0.45
C CYS A 73 10.87 -7.52 0.90
N THR A 74 11.48 -6.89 1.89
CA THR A 74 11.56 -7.38 3.28
C THR A 74 10.81 -6.41 4.19
N PHE A 75 9.57 -6.75 4.55
CA PHE A 75 8.73 -5.91 5.39
C PHE A 75 9.06 -6.10 6.87
N THR A 76 9.21 -4.97 7.57
CA THR A 76 9.45 -4.93 9.00
C THR A 76 8.36 -4.14 9.71
N ALA A 77 8.08 -4.51 10.94
CA ALA A 77 7.34 -3.67 11.87
C ALA A 77 8.18 -2.44 12.21
N LEU A 78 7.53 -1.40 12.75
CA LEU A 78 8.19 -0.16 13.13
C LEU A 78 9.28 -0.38 14.20
N ASP A 79 9.15 -1.42 15.01
CA ASP A 79 10.12 -1.83 16.03
C ASP A 79 11.15 -2.86 15.52
N GLY A 80 11.27 -3.03 14.20
CA GLY A 80 12.29 -3.86 13.57
C GLY A 80 11.98 -5.36 13.51
N ARG A 81 10.87 -5.82 14.11
CA ARG A 81 10.46 -7.23 13.99
C ARG A 81 10.07 -7.57 12.55
N PRO A 82 10.38 -8.78 12.05
CA PRO A 82 9.93 -9.19 10.72
C PRO A 82 8.40 -9.32 10.67
N LEU A 83 7.77 -8.84 9.59
CA LEU A 83 6.35 -9.06 9.35
C LEU A 83 6.15 -10.34 8.53
N ASN A 84 5.32 -11.25 9.05
CA ASN A 84 4.89 -12.41 8.30
C ASN A 84 3.98 -11.97 7.14
N LYS A 85 4.37 -12.29 5.89
CA LYS A 85 3.60 -11.97 4.66
C LYS A 85 2.15 -12.49 4.68
N ALA A 86 1.83 -13.47 5.55
CA ALA A 86 0.50 -14.03 5.71
C ALA A 86 -0.59 -13.03 6.16
N ARG A 87 -0.23 -11.87 6.72
CA ARG A 87 -1.18 -10.86 7.20
C ARG A 87 -1.92 -10.10 6.08
N ASN A 88 -1.43 -10.16 4.84
CA ASN A 88 -2.03 -9.52 3.67
C ASN A 88 -2.73 -10.50 2.72
N LYS A 89 -3.15 -11.67 3.21
CA LYS A 89 -4.17 -12.43 2.48
C LYS A 89 -5.47 -11.60 2.49
N PRO A 90 -6.14 -11.40 1.34
CA PRO A 90 -7.47 -10.83 1.33
C PRO A 90 -8.34 -11.62 2.31
N ALA A 91 -9.14 -10.93 3.10
CA ALA A 91 -10.10 -11.61 3.97
C ALA A 91 -10.95 -12.52 3.09
N GLU A 92 -10.87 -13.83 3.32
CA GLU A 92 -11.71 -14.81 2.66
C GLU A 92 -13.15 -14.34 2.83
N SER A 93 -13.78 -14.02 1.71
CA SER A 93 -15.14 -13.51 1.67
C SER A 93 -16.02 -14.64 2.19
N LYS A 94 -16.43 -14.54 3.46
CA LYS A 94 -17.47 -15.41 3.98
C LYS A 94 -18.76 -15.07 3.24
N THR A 95 -19.03 -15.80 2.16
CA THR A 95 -20.36 -15.92 1.59
C THR A 95 -21.26 -16.47 2.69
N ARG A 96 -22.09 -15.60 3.28
CA ARG A 96 -23.16 -16.02 4.18
C ARG A 96 -24.36 -16.31 3.29
N SER A 97 -24.60 -17.59 3.02
CA SER A 97 -25.88 -18.10 2.53
C SER A 97 -26.95 -18.01 3.60
#